data_AF-A0A920N6X3-F1
#
_entry.id   AF-A0A920N6X3-F1
#
_cell.length_a   1.000
_cell.length_b   1.000
_cell.length_c   1.000
_cell.angle_alpha   90.00
_cell.angle_beta   90.00
_cell.angle_gamma   90.00
#
_symmetry.space_group_name_H-M   'P 1'
#
loop_
_entity.id
_entity.type
_entity.pdbx_description
1 polymer ?
#
loop_
_entity_poly.entity_id
_entity_poly.type
_entity_poly.pdbx_seq_one_letter_code
_entity_poly.pdbx_strand_id
1 'polypeptide(L)'
;MSSPEPDFLRHNKAAWNRMVQKGSQFARVATDEEIAKPLEVLDGRGWLPATVDGLDVLCLAAGGGWQSILYAAAGARVTVVDLSDQMLAIDAVKPRDVASPSK
;
A
#
# COMPACT_ATOMS: atom_id res chain seq x y z
N MET A 1 -5.88 31.23 -7.89
CA MET A 1 -4.48 30.84 -7.66
C MET A 1 -4.44 30.10 -6.34
N SER A 2 -4.06 28.82 -6.33
CA SER A 2 -3.94 28.08 -5.06
C SER A 2 -2.72 28.59 -4.30
N SER A 3 -2.85 28.75 -2.98
CA SER A 3 -1.71 29.08 -2.11
C SER A 3 -0.58 28.04 -2.28
N PRO A 4 0.70 28.44 -2.14
CA PRO A 4 1.80 27.49 -2.20
C PRO A 4 1.61 26.41 -1.15
N GLU A 5 1.98 25.18 -1.52
CA GLU A 5 1.92 24.03 -0.63
C GLU A 5 2.74 24.30 0.64
N PRO A 6 2.20 24.07 1.85
CA PRO A 6 2.94 24.20 3.10
C PRO A 6 4.26 23.43 3.09
N ASP A 7 5.34 24.05 3.59
CA ASP A 7 6.69 23.47 3.54
C ASP A 7 6.79 22.07 4.18
N PHE A 8 5.99 21.79 5.21
CA PHE A 8 5.99 20.48 5.87
C PHE A 8 5.40 19.38 4.97
N LEU A 9 4.44 19.68 4.08
CA LEU A 9 3.92 18.69 3.13
C LEU A 9 4.99 18.32 2.11
N ARG A 10 5.70 19.32 1.56
CA ARG A 10 6.82 19.10 0.63
C ARG A 10 7.95 18.29 1.30
N HIS A 11 8.31 18.65 2.54
CA HIS A 11 9.33 17.94 3.31
C HIS A 11 8.93 16.47 3.55
N ASN A 12 7.72 16.22 4.03
CA ASN A 12 7.23 14.89 4.36
C ASN A 12 7.08 14.02 3.10
N LYS A 13 6.54 14.58 2.00
CA LYS A 13 6.46 13.90 0.72
C LYS A 13 7.85 13.46 0.24
N ALA A 14 8.85 14.36 0.30
CA ALA A 14 10.21 14.03 -0.09
C ALA A 14 10.86 12.96 0.81
N ALA A 15 10.55 12.95 2.11
CA ALA A 15 11.03 11.93 3.04
C ALA A 15 10.49 10.53 2.67
N TRP A 16 9.18 10.40 2.42
CA TRP A 16 8.57 9.13 2.01
C TRP A 16 9.02 8.65 0.64
N ASN A 17 9.14 9.56 -0.34
CA ASN A 17 9.71 9.23 -1.65
C ASN A 17 11.15 8.68 -1.52
N ARG A 18 11.96 9.23 -0.61
CA ARG A 18 13.30 8.72 -0.34
C ARG A 18 13.28 7.30 0.25
N MET A 19 12.25 6.93 1.01
CA MET A 19 12.12 5.57 1.56
C MET A 19 11.85 4.56 0.45
N VAL A 20 11.03 4.90 -0.54
CA VAL A 20 10.84 4.09 -1.75
C VAL A 20 12.17 3.88 -2.48
N GLN A 21 12.89 4.97 -2.76
CA GLN A 21 14.20 4.92 -3.45
C GLN A 21 15.25 4.08 -2.72
N LYS A 22 15.14 3.96 -1.40
CA LYS A 22 16.05 3.16 -0.56
C LYS A 22 15.60 1.71 -0.40
N GLY A 23 14.50 1.28 -1.01
CA GLY A 23 13.95 -0.06 -0.84
C GLY A 23 13.53 -0.34 0.61
N SER A 24 12.94 0.66 1.28
CA SER A 24 12.48 0.51 2.66
C SER A 24 11.45 -0.60 2.79
N GLN A 25 11.39 -1.24 3.97
CA GLN A 25 10.36 -2.22 4.29
C GLN A 25 8.92 -1.69 4.12
N PHE A 26 8.71 -0.38 4.23
CA PHE A 26 7.40 0.25 4.04
C PHE A 26 7.01 0.44 2.57
N ALA A 27 7.93 0.16 1.64
CA ALA A 27 7.71 0.22 0.20
C ALA A 27 7.84 -1.18 -0.44
N ARG A 28 7.64 -2.23 0.35
CA ARG A 28 7.67 -3.62 -0.08
C ARG A 28 6.23 -4.11 -0.29
N VAL A 29 5.94 -4.54 -1.51
CA VAL A 29 4.65 -5.16 -1.84
C VAL A 29 4.45 -6.48 -1.11
N ALA A 30 3.19 -6.84 -0.89
CA ALA A 30 2.83 -8.16 -0.40
C ALA A 30 3.36 -9.28 -1.32
N THR A 31 3.88 -10.36 -0.74
CA THR A 31 4.34 -11.54 -1.50
C THR A 31 3.18 -12.45 -1.88
N ASP A 32 3.41 -13.36 -2.82
CA ASP A 32 2.42 -14.37 -3.21
C ASP A 32 1.97 -15.24 -2.03
N GLU A 33 2.88 -15.57 -1.11
CA GLU A 33 2.54 -16.31 0.11
C GLU A 33 1.62 -15.52 1.05
N GLU A 34 1.84 -14.21 1.16
CA GLU A 34 0.99 -13.32 1.97
C GLU A 34 -0.38 -13.15 1.31
N ILE A 35 -0.40 -12.98 -0.02
CA ILE A 35 -1.62 -12.87 -0.83
C ILE A 35 -2.46 -14.14 -0.77
N ALA A 36 -1.87 -15.31 -0.58
CA ALA A 36 -2.61 -16.56 -0.45
C ALA A 36 -3.48 -16.63 0.81
N LYS A 37 -3.16 -15.83 1.86
CA LYS A 37 -3.89 -15.80 3.14
C LYS A 37 -4.03 -14.37 3.65
N PRO A 38 -4.68 -13.49 2.90
CA PRO A 38 -4.51 -12.06 3.06
C PRO A 38 -5.06 -11.51 4.37
N LEU A 39 -6.22 -12.02 4.83
CA LEU A 39 -6.80 -11.61 6.11
C LEU A 39 -6.06 -12.18 7.33
N GLU A 40 -5.52 -13.40 7.24
CA GLU A 40 -4.67 -13.95 8.31
C GLU A 40 -3.40 -13.12 8.51
N VAL A 41 -2.81 -12.64 7.40
CA VAL A 41 -1.63 -11.78 7.42
C VAL A 41 -1.95 -10.35 7.88
N LEU A 42 -3.06 -9.77 7.42
CA LEU A 42 -3.49 -8.43 7.79
C LEU A 42 -3.92 -8.32 9.26
N ASP A 43 -4.57 -9.36 9.79
CA ASP A 43 -5.28 -9.29 11.05
C ASP A 43 -4.79 -10.30 12.09
N GLY A 44 -3.56 -10.11 12.56
CA GLY A 44 -3.03 -10.87 13.68
C GLY A 44 -3.76 -10.66 15.02
N ARG A 45 -4.74 -9.75 15.11
CA ARG A 45 -5.49 -9.44 16.34
C ARG A 45 -6.97 -9.84 16.30
N GLY A 46 -7.48 -10.31 15.16
CA GLY A 46 -8.87 -10.76 15.00
C GLY A 46 -9.92 -9.64 15.14
N TRP A 47 -9.60 -8.40 14.74
CA TRP A 47 -10.54 -7.27 14.79
C TRP A 47 -11.28 -7.02 13.47
N LEU A 48 -10.83 -7.61 12.37
CA LEU A 48 -11.52 -7.56 11.09
C LEU A 48 -12.73 -8.51 11.08
N PRO A 49 -13.75 -8.21 10.26
CA PRO A 49 -14.80 -9.18 9.99
C PRO A 49 -14.23 -10.46 9.37
N ALA A 50 -14.99 -11.56 9.46
CA ALA A 50 -14.61 -12.84 8.86
C ALA A 50 -14.33 -12.76 7.34
N THR A 51 -14.88 -11.77 6.66
CA THR A 51 -14.58 -11.44 5.27
C THR A 51 -14.69 -9.93 5.04
N VAL A 52 -13.88 -9.43 4.09
CA VAL A 52 -13.94 -8.06 3.57
C VAL A 52 -14.37 -8.03 2.09
N ASP A 53 -14.76 -9.18 1.53
CA ASP A 53 -15.18 -9.30 0.14
C ASP A 53 -16.34 -8.36 -0.18
N GLY A 54 -16.18 -7.58 -1.25
CA GLY A 54 -17.17 -6.60 -1.68
C GLY A 54 -17.32 -5.37 -0.79
N LEU A 55 -16.50 -5.19 0.26
CA LEU A 55 -16.49 -3.97 1.07
C LEU A 55 -15.68 -2.85 0.39
N ASP A 56 -16.07 -1.60 0.64
CA ASP A 56 -15.24 -0.44 0.30
C ASP A 56 -14.27 -0.16 1.46
N VAL A 57 -12.96 -0.28 1.18
CA VAL A 57 -11.89 -0.09 2.17
C VAL A 57 -11.07 1.15 1.81
N LEU A 58 -10.97 2.08 2.75
CA LEU A 58 -10.14 3.28 2.65
C LEU A 58 -8.84 3.10 3.45
N CYS A 59 -7.72 3.08 2.73
CA CYS A 59 -6.38 3.03 3.29
C CYS A 59 -5.77 4.45 3.33
N LEU A 60 -5.53 4.98 4.54
CA LEU A 60 -4.99 6.33 4.75
C LEU A 60 -3.51 6.27 5.15
N ALA A 61 -2.66 7.04 4.46
CA ALA A 61 -1.20 7.05 4.66
C ALA A 61 -0.61 5.63 4.62
N ALA A 62 -1.11 4.84 3.67
CA ALA A 62 -0.92 3.39 3.59
C ALA A 62 -0.48 2.95 2.19
N GLY A 63 0.12 3.87 1.43
CA GLY A 63 0.77 3.50 0.18
C GLY A 63 1.99 2.60 0.41
N GLY A 64 2.51 2.02 -0.66
CA GLY A 64 3.65 1.10 -0.60
C GLY A 64 3.29 -0.37 -0.77
N GLY A 65 2.02 -0.69 -1.01
CA GLY A 65 1.60 -1.95 -1.62
C GLY A 65 1.47 -3.17 -0.69
N TRP A 66 1.70 -3.06 0.61
CA TRP A 66 1.46 -4.21 1.50
C TRP A 66 -0.02 -4.31 1.91
N GLN A 67 -0.55 -3.31 2.62
CA GLN A 67 -1.94 -3.37 3.13
C GLN A 67 -2.99 -3.35 2.02
N SER A 68 -2.81 -2.45 1.05
CA SER A 68 -3.74 -2.26 -0.07
C SER A 68 -3.91 -3.52 -0.92
N ILE A 69 -2.80 -4.19 -1.25
CA ILE A 69 -2.80 -5.43 -2.03
C ILE A 69 -3.46 -6.55 -1.24
N LEU A 70 -3.19 -6.69 0.06
CA LEU A 70 -3.82 -7.73 0.87
C LEU A 70 -5.34 -7.52 0.97
N TYR A 71 -5.82 -6.29 1.20
CA TYR A 71 -7.26 -6.03 1.19
C TYR A 71 -7.90 -6.32 -0.18
N ALA A 72 -7.24 -5.93 -1.27
CA ALA A 72 -7.72 -6.19 -2.63
C ALA A 72 -7.75 -7.70 -2.94
N ALA A 73 -6.71 -8.44 -2.53
CA ALA A 73 -6.63 -9.90 -2.67
C ALA A 73 -7.71 -10.61 -1.85
N ALA A 74 -8.12 -10.03 -0.71
CA ALA A 74 -9.23 -10.50 0.10
C ALA A 74 -10.63 -10.16 -0.48
N GLY A 75 -10.71 -9.50 -1.64
CA GLY A 75 -11.95 -9.18 -2.34
C GLY A 75 -12.51 -7.77 -2.08
N ALA A 76 -11.82 -6.92 -1.32
CA ALA A 76 -12.27 -5.56 -1.07
C ALA A 76 -12.06 -4.63 -2.28
N ARG A 77 -12.90 -3.60 -2.39
CA ARG A 77 -12.68 -2.43 -3.26
C ARG A 77 -11.84 -1.41 -2.49
N VAL A 78 -10.56 -1.33 -2.83
CA VAL A 78 -9.59 -0.54 -2.06
C VAL A 78 -9.38 0.84 -2.69
N THR A 79 -9.46 1.89 -1.86
CA THR A 79 -8.99 3.23 -2.18
C THR A 79 -7.80 3.56 -1.28
N VAL A 80 -6.67 3.94 -1.88
CA VAL A 80 -5.47 4.37 -1.14
C VAL A 80 -5.31 5.88 -1.26
N VAL A 81 -5.10 6.55 -0.13
CA VAL A 81 -4.77 7.96 -0.07
C VAL A 81 -3.45 8.11 0.64
N ASP A 82 -2.45 8.62 -0.06
CA ASP A 82 -1.12 8.87 0.47
C ASP A 82 -0.60 10.23 0.01
N LEU A 83 0.31 10.81 0.80
CA LEU A 83 1.02 12.04 0.45
C LEU A 83 2.09 11.78 -0.61
N SER A 84 2.68 10.59 -0.60
CA SER A 84 3.76 10.17 -1.49
C SER A 84 3.21 9.58 -2.79
N ASP A 85 3.53 10.24 -3.89
CA ASP A 85 3.24 9.74 -5.24
C ASP A 85 4.05 8.48 -5.58
N GLN A 86 5.26 8.34 -5.05
CA GLN A 86 6.06 7.12 -5.23
C GLN A 86 5.51 5.94 -4.44
N MET A 87 4.97 6.17 -3.23
CA MET A 87 4.26 5.11 -2.51
C MET A 87 3.03 4.67 -3.30
N LEU A 88 2.17 5.61 -3.71
CA LEU A 88 0.97 5.30 -4.52
C LEU A 88 1.29 4.58 -5.84
N ALA A 89 2.41 4.90 -6.47
CA ALA A 89 2.84 4.22 -7.69
C ALA A 89 3.08 2.73 -7.48
N ILE A 90 3.50 2.31 -6.28
CA ILE A 90 3.68 0.89 -5.92
C ILE A 90 2.32 0.19 -5.82
N ASP A 91 1.32 0.84 -5.21
CA ASP A 91 -0.04 0.29 -5.07
C ASP A 91 -0.76 0.10 -6.41
N ALA A 92 -0.36 0.87 -7.43
CA ALA A 92 -0.91 0.77 -8.78
C ALA A 92 -0.33 -0.41 -9.59
N VAL A 93 0.74 -1.07 -9.11
CA VAL A 93 1.36 -2.21 -9.80
C VAL A 93 0.45 -3.43 -9.69
N LYS A 94 0.08 -4.02 -10.83
CA LYS A 94 -0.73 -5.24 -10.85
C LYS A 94 0.13 -6.40 -10.31
N PRO A 95 -0.42 -7.29 -9.47
CA PRO A 95 0.30 -8.45 -8.95
C PRO A 95 0.94 -9.36 -10.01
N ARG A 96 0.53 -9.26 -11.29
CA ARG A 96 1.09 -10.06 -12.40
C ARG A 96 2.42 -9.54 -12.97
N ASP A 97 2.85 -8.33 -12.62
CA ASP A 97 4.03 -7.69 -13.23
C ASP A 97 5.28 -7.74 -12.33
N VAL A 98 5.20 -8.32 -11.14
CA VAL A 98 6.36 -8.55 -10.26
C VAL A 98 7.05 -9.85 -10.67
N ALA A 99 7.63 -9.87 -11.88
CA ALA A 99 8.59 -10.90 -12.24
C ALA A 99 9.73 -10.88 -11.21
N SER A 100 10.07 -12.07 -10.69
CA SER A 100 11.08 -12.32 -9.67
C SER A 100 12.33 -11.44 -9.84
N PRO A 101 12.89 -10.87 -8.75
CA PRO A 101 14.23 -10.31 -8.85
C PRO A 101 15.18 -11.42 -9.31
N SER A 102 15.85 -11.16 -10.44
CA SER A 102 16.88 -12.04 -10.98
C SER A 102 18.05 -12.08 -10.00
N LYS A 103 18.33 -13.28 -9.48
CA LYS A 103 19.54 -13.75 -8.76
C LYS A 103 20.19 -12.83 -7.74
#